data_AF-V7ASH5-F1
#
_entry.id   AF-V7ASH5-F1
#
_cell.length_a   1.000
_cell.length_b   1.000
_cell.length_c   1.000
_cell.angle_alpha   90.00
_cell.angle_beta   90.00
_cell.angle_gamma   90.00
#
_symmetry.space_group_name_H-M   'P 1'
#
loop_
_entity.id
_entity.type
_entity.pdbx_description
1 polymer ?
#
loop_
_entity_poly.entity_id
_entity_poly.type
_entity_poly.pdbx_seq_one_letter_code
_entity_poly.pdbx_strand_id
1 'polypeptide(L)'
;DRLLRPGGYFVWTSPLTNARDKDSQERWKFIQSFAENLCWDMMSQQDETVVWKKTSEKTCYSSRKNTSPPPLCGRGYDVETPYYRELQNCIGGTDSSRWISVEKRQTWPSRDQLNKKELENFGLQSDEFAEDSESWRASVRNYWSLLSPLIFSDHPKRPGDEDPPPPYNMLRNVLDMNSHFGGFNSALLHAGKSVWVMNVVPLDGPNYLPLILDRGYVGVMHDWYFKLLSLILEFHDSLFALFLFG
;
A
#
# COMPACT_ATOMS: atom_id res chain seq x y z
N ASP A 1 16.41 0.10 -2.52
CA ASP A 1 15.39 0.55 -3.50
C ASP A 1 14.06 -0.16 -3.27
N ARG A 2 13.28 0.27 -2.26
CA ARG A 2 11.98 -0.33 -1.90
C ARG A 2 10.80 0.65 -2.06
N LEU A 3 11.09 1.94 -2.28
CA LEU A 3 10.10 3.01 -2.22
C LEU A 3 9.30 3.15 -3.52
N LEU A 4 9.95 2.96 -4.67
CA LEU A 4 9.34 3.17 -5.97
C LEU A 4 9.12 1.86 -6.70
N ARG A 5 7.90 1.70 -7.23
CA ARG A 5 7.58 0.66 -8.21
C ARG A 5 8.25 0.99 -9.55
N PRO A 6 8.48 -0.01 -10.42
CA PRO A 6 9.04 0.23 -11.76
C PRO A 6 8.18 1.22 -12.55
N GLY A 7 8.81 2.17 -13.24
CA GLY A 7 8.10 3.28 -13.91
C GLY A 7 7.63 4.40 -12.98
N GLY A 8 7.84 4.29 -11.66
CA GLY A 8 7.53 5.33 -10.68
C GLY A 8 8.48 6.53 -10.77
N TYR A 9 8.00 7.67 -10.27
CA TYR A 9 8.73 8.95 -10.33
C TYR A 9 9.22 9.38 -8.94
N PHE A 10 10.42 9.92 -8.89
CA PHE A 10 10.99 10.60 -7.74
C PHE A 10 11.18 12.07 -8.07
N VAL A 11 10.55 12.95 -7.29
CA VAL A 11 10.70 14.40 -7.44
C VAL A 11 11.59 14.89 -6.31
N TRP A 12 12.65 15.59 -6.67
CA TRP A 12 13.59 16.15 -5.70
C TRP A 12 13.84 17.61 -5.97
N THR A 13 13.63 18.45 -4.96
CA THR A 13 13.90 19.89 -5.02
C THR A 13 15.07 20.22 -4.10
N SER A 14 16.11 20.82 -4.65
CA SER A 14 17.31 21.22 -3.91
C SER A 14 18.06 22.33 -4.65
N PRO A 15 18.53 23.37 -3.93
CA PRO A 15 19.39 24.42 -4.50
C PRO A 15 20.68 23.88 -5.15
N LEU A 16 21.10 22.67 -4.75
CA LEU A 16 22.27 21.98 -5.30
C LEU A 16 22.20 21.79 -6.81
N THR A 17 20.98 21.61 -7.36
CA THR A 17 20.77 21.28 -8.78
C THR A 17 21.07 22.45 -9.72
N ASN A 18 21.08 23.69 -9.20
CA ASN A 18 21.36 24.93 -9.95
C ASN A 18 22.56 25.72 -9.37
N ALA A 19 23.30 25.12 -8.44
CA ALA A 19 24.43 25.76 -7.80
C ALA A 19 25.61 25.94 -8.77
N ARG A 20 26.29 27.09 -8.67
CA ARG A 20 27.39 27.47 -9.58
C ARG A 20 28.78 27.22 -9.01
N ASP A 21 28.89 26.95 -7.71
CA ASP A 21 30.17 26.66 -7.09
C ASP A 21 30.63 25.22 -7.42
N LYS A 22 31.94 25.02 -7.39
CA LYS A 22 32.58 23.79 -7.83
C LYS A 22 32.21 22.58 -6.95
N ASP A 23 32.11 22.76 -5.63
CA ASP A 23 31.77 21.68 -4.69
C ASP A 23 30.35 21.17 -4.95
N SER A 24 29.38 22.08 -5.11
CA SER A 24 28.01 21.71 -5.43
C SER A 24 27.88 21.00 -6.77
N GLN A 25 28.64 21.42 -7.80
CA GLN A 25 28.65 20.75 -9.10
C GLN A 25 29.22 19.33 -9.02
N GLU A 26 30.26 19.11 -8.21
CA GLU A 26 30.83 17.77 -7.99
C GLU A 26 29.83 16.86 -7.27
N ARG A 27 29.16 17.36 -6.23
CA ARG A 27 28.08 16.62 -5.53
C ARG A 27 26.90 16.31 -6.45
N TRP A 28 26.51 17.25 -7.31
CA TRP A 28 25.42 17.05 -8.25
C TRP A 28 25.75 15.96 -9.28
N LYS A 29 26.97 15.97 -9.85
CA LYS A 29 27.46 14.91 -10.74
C LYS A 29 27.47 13.55 -10.06
N PHE A 30 27.85 13.50 -8.77
CA PHE A 30 27.78 12.27 -7.99
C PHE A 30 26.34 11.75 -7.89
N ILE A 31 25.36 12.61 -7.59
CA ILE A 31 23.94 12.21 -7.48
C ILE A 31 23.41 11.72 -8.82
N GLN A 32 23.72 12.40 -9.93
CA GLN A 32 23.34 11.96 -11.27
C GLN A 32 23.91 10.58 -11.57
N SER A 33 25.22 10.40 -11.37
CA SER A 33 25.89 9.12 -11.57
C SER A 33 25.32 8.01 -10.67
N PHE A 34 24.97 8.34 -9.42
CA PHE A 34 24.36 7.39 -8.50
C PHE A 34 22.93 6.99 -8.93
N ALA A 35 22.12 7.95 -9.38
CA ALA A 35 20.77 7.68 -9.90
C ALA A 35 20.80 6.85 -11.18
N GLU A 36 21.71 7.15 -12.12
CA GLU A 36 21.95 6.32 -13.31
C GLU A 36 22.36 4.89 -12.92
N ASN A 37 23.23 4.76 -11.92
CA ASN A 37 23.57 3.45 -11.36
C ASN A 37 22.37 2.78 -10.69
N LEU A 38 21.33 3.48 -10.24
CA LEU A 38 20.08 2.85 -9.76
C LEU A 38 19.12 2.46 -10.90
N CYS A 39 19.52 2.67 -12.15
CA CYS A 39 18.66 2.57 -13.34
C CYS A 39 17.50 3.58 -13.30
N TRP A 40 17.79 4.80 -12.87
CA TRP A 40 16.84 5.90 -12.89
C TRP A 40 17.21 6.88 -14.00
N ASP A 41 16.23 7.25 -14.81
CA ASP A 41 16.37 8.18 -15.91
C ASP A 41 15.96 9.59 -15.46
N MET A 42 16.77 10.60 -15.74
CA MET A 42 16.37 11.99 -15.52
C MET A 42 15.36 12.40 -16.59
N MET A 43 14.14 12.71 -16.19
CA MET A 43 13.05 13.06 -17.11
C MET A 43 13.01 14.57 -17.40
N SER A 44 13.14 15.37 -16.35
CA SER A 44 13.09 16.83 -16.45
C SER A 44 13.85 17.47 -15.30
N GLN A 45 14.45 18.61 -15.58
CA GLN A 45 15.02 19.50 -14.58
C GLN A 45 14.50 20.91 -14.85
N GLN A 46 13.92 21.53 -13.84
CA GLN A 46 13.44 22.91 -13.88
C GLN A 46 13.81 23.61 -12.57
N ASP A 47 14.52 24.73 -12.69
CA ASP A 47 15.05 25.50 -11.56
C ASP A 47 15.82 24.60 -10.57
N GLU A 48 15.29 24.43 -9.36
CA GLU A 48 15.87 23.62 -8.30
C GLU A 48 15.28 22.20 -8.24
N THR A 49 14.33 21.86 -9.12
CA THR A 49 13.57 20.62 -9.10
C THR A 49 13.98 19.68 -10.22
N VAL A 50 14.23 18.42 -9.87
CA VAL A 50 14.55 17.35 -10.80
C VAL A 50 13.56 16.20 -10.62
N VAL A 51 13.11 15.66 -11.74
CA VAL A 51 12.24 14.48 -11.80
C VAL A 51 13.04 13.31 -12.36
N TRP A 52 13.16 12.26 -11.56
CA TRP A 52 13.75 10.98 -11.95
C TRP A 52 12.64 9.95 -12.16
N LYS A 53 12.80 9.07 -13.14
CA LYS A 53 11.93 7.93 -13.35
C LYS A 53 12.72 6.64 -13.14
N LYS A 54 12.24 5.79 -12.24
CA LYS A 54 12.78 4.42 -12.11
C LYS A 54 12.45 3.64 -13.37
N THR A 55 13.44 2.94 -13.94
CA THR A 55 13.25 2.17 -15.17
C THR A 55 12.03 1.25 -15.09
N SER A 56 11.25 1.19 -16.17
CA SER A 56 10.12 0.28 -16.30
C SER A 56 10.58 -1.13 -16.65
N GLU A 57 11.75 -1.27 -17.28
CA GLU A 57 12.28 -2.52 -17.82
C GLU A 57 13.46 -3.04 -16.98
N LYS A 58 13.53 -4.36 -16.81
CA LYS A 58 14.59 -4.99 -16.00
C LYS A 58 15.98 -4.98 -16.64
N THR A 59 16.03 -4.79 -17.96
CA THR A 59 17.23 -4.96 -18.79
C THR A 59 18.40 -4.09 -18.32
N CYS A 60 18.12 -2.91 -17.77
CA CYS A 60 19.16 -2.04 -17.21
C CYS A 60 19.98 -2.74 -16.12
N TYR A 61 19.33 -3.49 -15.23
CA TYR A 61 20.02 -4.21 -14.15
C TYR A 61 20.88 -5.36 -14.68
N SER A 62 20.46 -6.03 -15.76
CA SER A 62 21.26 -7.08 -16.41
C SER A 62 22.48 -6.54 -17.15
N SER A 63 22.39 -5.33 -17.71
CA SER A 63 23.50 -4.67 -18.41
C SER A 63 24.52 -3.99 -17.48
N ARG A 64 24.22 -3.97 -16.18
CA ARG A 64 24.97 -3.21 -15.19
C ARG A 64 26.31 -3.88 -14.90
N LYS A 65 27.36 -3.08 -14.70
CA LYS A 65 28.66 -3.60 -14.29
C LYS A 65 28.55 -4.16 -12.86
N ASN A 66 29.11 -5.35 -12.62
CA ASN A 66 29.10 -5.98 -11.29
C ASN A 66 29.76 -5.10 -10.20
N THR A 67 30.60 -4.16 -10.58
CA THR A 67 31.30 -3.23 -9.68
C THR A 67 30.53 -1.93 -9.42
N SER A 68 29.40 -1.68 -10.08
CA SER A 68 28.61 -0.46 -9.89
C SER A 68 27.86 -0.47 -8.55
N PRO A 69 28.10 0.51 -7.66
CA PRO A 69 27.35 0.63 -6.41
C PRO A 69 25.97 1.27 -6.64
N PRO A 70 24.93 0.90 -5.85
CA PRO A 70 24.90 -0.21 -4.90
C PRO A 70 24.75 -1.56 -5.64
N PRO A 71 25.24 -2.70 -5.09
CA PRO A 71 25.12 -4.02 -5.73
C PRO A 71 23.66 -4.49 -5.85
N LEU A 72 23.40 -5.52 -6.67
CA LEU A 72 22.11 -6.22 -6.65
C LEU A 72 22.01 -7.11 -5.40
N CYS A 73 20.83 -7.20 -4.80
CA CYS A 73 20.61 -8.09 -3.67
C CYS A 73 20.72 -9.56 -4.11
N GLY A 74 21.20 -10.43 -3.20
CA GLY A 74 21.32 -11.86 -3.48
C GLY A 74 19.97 -12.52 -3.79
N ARG A 75 20.02 -13.64 -4.52
CA ARG A 75 18.84 -14.48 -4.81
C ARG A 75 18.17 -14.89 -3.49
N GLY A 76 16.88 -14.60 -3.36
CA GLY A 76 16.08 -14.89 -2.16
C GLY A 76 15.78 -13.68 -1.26
N TYR A 77 16.34 -12.50 -1.54
CA TYR A 77 15.92 -11.27 -0.84
C TYR A 77 14.63 -10.73 -1.45
N ASP A 78 13.50 -10.90 -0.76
CA ASP A 78 12.23 -10.30 -1.16
C ASP A 78 12.15 -8.84 -0.70
N VAL A 79 11.95 -7.93 -1.65
CA VAL A 79 11.81 -6.48 -1.43
C VAL A 79 10.51 -6.16 -0.69
N GLU A 80 9.52 -7.05 -0.74
CA GLU A 80 8.25 -6.87 -0.04
C GLU A 80 8.22 -7.56 1.33
N THR A 81 9.38 -8.01 1.81
CA THR A 81 9.51 -8.57 3.17
C THR A 81 9.04 -7.55 4.23
N PRO A 82 8.46 -7.97 5.36
CA PRO A 82 7.82 -7.05 6.31
C PRO A 82 8.67 -5.88 6.84
N TYR A 83 7.97 -4.85 7.34
CA TYR A 83 8.51 -3.56 7.79
C TYR A 83 9.59 -3.64 8.86
N TYR A 84 9.69 -4.74 9.61
CA TYR A 84 10.64 -4.93 10.71
C TYR A 84 11.95 -5.62 10.31
N ARG A 85 12.40 -5.44 9.06
CA ARG A 85 13.70 -5.93 8.60
C ARG A 85 14.63 -4.80 8.22
N GLU A 86 15.90 -4.96 8.59
CA GLU A 86 16.96 -4.04 8.23
C GLU A 86 17.07 -3.87 6.71
N LEU A 87 17.14 -2.62 6.27
CA LEU A 87 17.31 -2.27 4.87
C LEU A 87 18.73 -2.63 4.42
N GLN A 88 18.81 -3.49 3.41
CA GLN A 88 20.08 -3.85 2.83
C GLN A 88 20.57 -2.77 1.86
N ASN A 89 21.88 -2.54 1.83
CA ASN A 89 22.54 -1.59 0.92
C ASN A 89 22.67 -2.19 -0.50
N CYS A 90 21.56 -2.67 -1.07
CA CYS A 90 21.49 -3.30 -2.39
C CYS A 90 20.17 -2.99 -3.11
N ILE A 91 20.16 -3.22 -4.43
CA ILE A 91 18.97 -3.12 -5.28
C ILE A 91 18.30 -4.48 -5.32
N GLY A 92 17.10 -4.59 -4.75
CA GLY A 92 16.35 -5.83 -4.73
C GLY A 92 15.25 -5.88 -5.79
N GLY A 93 14.65 -7.06 -5.96
CA GLY A 93 13.39 -7.22 -6.70
C GLY A 93 13.54 -7.33 -8.21
N THR A 94 14.77 -7.21 -8.72
CA THR A 94 15.09 -7.36 -10.15
C THR A 94 14.66 -8.72 -10.69
N ASP A 95 14.77 -9.78 -9.89
CA ASP A 95 14.41 -11.13 -10.28
C ASP A 95 12.94 -11.49 -9.95
N SER A 96 12.18 -10.57 -9.35
CA SER A 96 10.80 -10.84 -8.93
C SER A 96 9.85 -10.92 -10.14
N SER A 97 8.98 -11.93 -10.17
CA SER A 97 7.85 -12.00 -11.13
C SER A 97 6.89 -10.82 -10.95
N ARG A 98 6.89 -10.16 -9.79
CA ARG A 98 6.06 -8.98 -9.46
C ARG A 98 6.64 -7.65 -9.92
N TRP A 99 7.70 -7.66 -10.72
CA TRP A 99 8.19 -6.46 -11.41
C TRP A 99 7.21 -6.07 -12.53
N ILE A 100 6.16 -5.38 -12.15
CA ILE A 100 5.14 -4.88 -13.05
C ILE A 100 5.19 -3.36 -12.96
N SER A 101 5.49 -2.72 -14.09
CA SER A 101 5.60 -1.27 -14.15
C SER A 101 4.24 -0.61 -13.94
N VAL A 102 4.26 0.62 -13.41
CA VAL A 102 3.03 1.38 -13.12
C VAL A 102 2.18 1.56 -14.38
N GLU A 103 2.79 1.68 -15.57
CA GLU A 103 2.10 1.85 -16.84
C GLU A 103 1.42 0.57 -17.36
N LYS A 104 1.93 -0.61 -16.98
CA LYS A 104 1.35 -1.91 -17.37
C LYS A 104 0.21 -2.34 -16.44
N ARG A 105 0.03 -1.66 -15.30
CA ARG A 105 -1.02 -1.96 -14.33
C ARG A 105 -2.36 -1.38 -14.76
N GLN A 106 -3.43 -2.05 -14.35
CA GLN A 106 -4.78 -1.54 -14.56
C GLN A 106 -5.01 -0.25 -13.76
N THR A 107 -5.80 0.65 -14.33
CA THR A 107 -6.26 1.86 -13.64
C THR A 107 -7.32 1.50 -12.59
N TRP A 108 -7.40 2.30 -11.55
CA TRP A 108 -8.54 2.23 -10.62
C TRP A 108 -9.84 2.59 -11.36
N PRO A 109 -10.98 1.89 -11.13
CA PRO A 109 -11.21 0.82 -10.16
C PRO A 109 -10.96 -0.61 -10.68
N SER A 110 -10.60 -0.81 -11.95
CA SER A 110 -10.47 -2.14 -12.57
C SER A 110 -9.48 -3.05 -11.84
N ARG A 111 -8.43 -2.47 -11.25
CA ARG A 111 -7.42 -3.19 -10.44
C ARG A 111 -7.97 -3.90 -9.19
N ASP A 112 -9.20 -3.63 -8.76
CA ASP A 112 -9.82 -4.35 -7.64
C ASP A 112 -9.87 -5.87 -7.91
N GLN A 113 -10.12 -6.26 -9.15
CA GLN A 113 -10.23 -7.67 -9.54
C GLN A 113 -8.94 -8.12 -10.22
N LEU A 114 -8.25 -9.05 -9.58
CA LEU A 114 -7.01 -9.62 -10.11
C LEU A 114 -7.32 -10.72 -11.11
N ASN A 115 -6.57 -10.76 -12.21
CA ASN A 115 -6.64 -11.86 -13.15
C ASN A 115 -5.84 -13.07 -12.65
N LYS A 116 -6.03 -14.23 -13.30
CA LYS A 116 -5.37 -15.48 -12.91
C LYS A 116 -3.84 -15.37 -12.79
N LYS A 117 -3.17 -14.69 -13.72
CA LYS A 117 -1.71 -14.51 -13.69
C LYS A 117 -1.25 -13.64 -12.52
N GLU A 118 -2.07 -12.66 -12.14
CA GLU A 118 -1.79 -11.80 -11.00
C GLU A 118 -1.93 -12.58 -9.69
N LEU A 119 -2.97 -13.42 -9.56
CA LEU A 119 -3.17 -14.29 -8.40
C LEU A 119 -2.06 -15.35 -8.26
N GLU A 120 -1.60 -15.93 -9.38
CA GLU A 120 -0.49 -16.88 -9.40
C GLU A 120 0.81 -16.28 -8.82
N ASN A 121 1.04 -14.97 -8.97
CA ASN A 121 2.20 -14.29 -8.37
C ASN A 121 2.17 -14.26 -6.83
N PHE A 122 1.00 -14.48 -6.23
CA PHE A 122 0.80 -14.60 -4.79
C PHE A 122 0.60 -16.05 -4.33
N GLY A 123 0.69 -17.01 -5.25
CA GLY A 123 0.43 -18.43 -4.96
C GLY A 123 -1.04 -18.77 -4.72
N LEU A 124 -1.96 -17.88 -5.09
CA LEU A 124 -3.39 -18.04 -4.85
C LEU A 124 -4.09 -18.71 -6.02
N GLN A 125 -5.05 -19.59 -5.70
CA GLN A 125 -5.94 -20.16 -6.70
C GLN A 125 -7.15 -19.24 -6.93
N SER A 126 -7.74 -19.33 -8.13
CA SER A 126 -8.85 -18.44 -8.51
C SER A 126 -10.15 -18.75 -7.77
N ASP A 127 -10.36 -20.02 -7.39
CA ASP A 127 -11.48 -20.47 -6.56
C ASP A 127 -11.36 -19.93 -5.12
N GLU A 128 -10.20 -20.06 -4.49
CA GLU A 128 -9.94 -19.52 -3.14
C GLU A 128 -10.25 -18.01 -3.06
N PHE A 129 -9.78 -17.24 -4.04
CA PHE A 129 -10.03 -15.79 -4.10
C PHE A 129 -11.52 -15.45 -4.37
N ALA A 130 -12.20 -16.27 -5.18
CA ALA A 130 -13.61 -16.07 -5.48
C ALA A 130 -14.49 -16.40 -4.26
N GLU A 131 -14.21 -17.48 -3.55
CA GLU A 131 -14.91 -17.88 -2.33
C GLU A 131 -14.79 -16.80 -1.23
N ASP A 132 -13.59 -16.25 -0.99
CA ASP A 132 -13.40 -15.11 -0.07
C ASP A 132 -14.23 -13.90 -0.50
N SER A 133 -14.18 -13.55 -1.79
CA SER A 133 -14.92 -12.41 -2.34
C SER A 133 -16.44 -12.57 -2.19
N GLU A 134 -16.98 -13.77 -2.43
CA GLU A 134 -18.41 -14.07 -2.27
C GLU A 134 -18.83 -14.05 -0.79
N SER A 135 -18.01 -14.62 0.08
CA SER A 135 -18.22 -14.60 1.53
C SER A 135 -18.32 -13.18 2.08
N TRP A 136 -17.38 -12.31 1.71
CA TRP A 136 -17.41 -10.91 2.14
C TRP A 136 -18.57 -10.11 1.55
N ARG A 137 -18.93 -10.35 0.28
CA ARG A 137 -20.12 -9.74 -0.33
C ARG A 137 -21.40 -10.14 0.41
N ALA A 138 -21.53 -11.42 0.77
CA ALA A 138 -22.66 -11.90 1.55
C ALA A 138 -22.68 -11.27 2.96
N SER A 139 -21.53 -11.19 3.62
CA SER A 139 -21.38 -10.59 4.95
C SER A 139 -21.76 -9.11 4.95
N VAL A 140 -21.24 -8.31 4.03
CA VAL A 140 -21.62 -6.89 3.88
C VAL A 140 -23.12 -6.76 3.60
N ARG A 141 -23.68 -7.59 2.71
CA ARG A 141 -25.12 -7.53 2.40
C ARG A 141 -25.99 -7.82 3.62
N ASN A 142 -25.63 -8.82 4.42
CA ASN A 142 -26.45 -9.30 5.53
C ASN A 142 -26.29 -8.43 6.78
N TYR A 143 -25.07 -7.99 7.09
CA TYR A 143 -24.76 -7.37 8.39
C TYR A 143 -24.62 -5.85 8.35
N TRP A 144 -24.37 -5.24 7.18
CA TRP A 144 -24.12 -3.79 7.11
C TRP A 144 -25.25 -2.94 7.68
N SER A 145 -26.51 -3.33 7.44
CA SER A 145 -27.69 -2.63 7.97
C SER A 145 -27.77 -2.69 9.49
N LEU A 146 -27.20 -3.72 10.12
CA LEU A 146 -27.20 -3.90 11.57
C LEU A 146 -26.13 -3.05 12.26
N LEU A 147 -25.11 -2.59 11.54
CA LEU A 147 -24.05 -1.74 12.11
C LEU A 147 -24.55 -0.33 12.41
N SER A 148 -25.49 0.20 11.63
CA SER A 148 -25.94 1.60 11.80
C SER A 148 -26.69 1.85 13.12
N PRO A 149 -27.63 0.98 13.57
CA PRO A 149 -28.31 1.15 14.85
C PRO A 149 -27.40 0.95 16.07
N LEU A 150 -26.50 -0.04 16.03
CA LEU A 150 -25.66 -0.43 17.18
C LEU A 150 -24.70 0.68 17.63
N ILE A 151 -24.16 1.45 16.68
CA ILE A 151 -23.22 2.54 16.97
C ILE A 151 -23.95 3.72 17.65
N PHE A 152 -25.22 3.98 17.32
CA PHE A 152 -25.98 5.12 17.84
C PHE A 152 -26.54 4.85 19.24
N SER A 153 -26.87 3.60 19.54
CA SER A 153 -27.42 3.19 20.85
C SER A 153 -26.45 3.33 22.03
N ASP A 154 -25.14 3.44 21.77
CA ASP A 154 -24.09 3.59 22.80
C ASP A 154 -23.77 5.05 23.15
N HIS A 155 -24.47 6.02 22.55
CA HIS A 155 -24.40 7.42 23.00
C HIS A 155 -25.12 7.57 24.36
N PRO A 156 -24.51 8.23 25.37
CA PRO A 156 -25.15 8.45 26.65
C PRO A 156 -26.46 9.22 26.48
N LYS A 157 -27.58 8.56 26.81
CA LYS A 157 -28.92 9.16 26.70
C LYS A 157 -29.03 10.36 27.64
N ARG A 158 -29.38 11.53 27.10
CA ARG A 158 -29.93 12.60 27.94
C ARG A 158 -31.35 12.20 28.33
N PRO A 159 -31.73 12.22 29.62
CA PRO A 159 -33.11 11.94 30.00
C PRO A 159 -34.05 13.01 29.39
N GLY A 160 -34.97 12.60 28.50
CA GLY A 160 -36.09 13.43 28.05
C GLY A 160 -36.23 13.71 26.55
N ASP A 161 -35.24 13.38 25.71
CA ASP A 161 -35.31 13.61 24.25
C ASP A 161 -35.49 12.28 23.50
N GLU A 162 -36.46 12.21 22.56
CA GLU A 162 -36.57 11.08 21.63
C GLU A 162 -35.37 11.05 20.68
N ASP A 163 -34.84 9.86 20.38
CA ASP A 163 -33.65 9.69 19.56
C ASP A 163 -33.90 10.21 18.13
N PRO A 164 -33.09 11.18 17.61
CA PRO A 164 -33.18 11.54 16.21
C PRO A 164 -32.84 10.32 15.33
N PRO A 165 -33.50 10.15 14.18
CA PRO A 165 -33.18 9.04 13.28
C PRO A 165 -31.70 9.12 12.87
N PRO A 166 -30.99 7.98 12.82
CA PRO A 166 -29.56 7.97 12.54
C PRO A 166 -29.29 8.58 11.15
N PRO A 167 -28.24 9.40 11.00
CA PRO A 167 -27.91 10.03 9.73
C PRO A 167 -27.51 8.98 8.67
N TYR A 168 -27.86 9.26 7.41
CA TYR A 168 -27.39 8.48 6.26
C TYR A 168 -25.85 8.59 6.18
N ASN A 169 -25.14 7.45 6.04
CA ASN A 169 -23.67 7.35 6.07
C ASN A 169 -23.02 7.65 7.44
N MET A 170 -23.51 7.00 8.49
CA MET A 170 -22.95 7.12 9.85
C MET A 170 -21.50 6.58 9.96
N LEU A 171 -21.20 5.47 9.28
CA LEU A 171 -19.86 4.90 9.25
C LEU A 171 -19.02 5.61 8.19
N ARG A 172 -17.85 6.11 8.57
CA ARG A 172 -16.91 6.80 7.66
C ARG A 172 -15.54 6.14 7.59
N ASN A 173 -15.11 5.53 8.68
CA ASN A 173 -13.81 4.89 8.81
C ASN A 173 -14.01 3.46 9.30
N VAL A 174 -13.26 2.54 8.73
CA VAL A 174 -13.29 1.11 9.02
C VAL A 174 -11.84 0.66 9.15
N LEU A 175 -11.55 -0.06 10.22
CA LEU A 175 -10.27 -0.74 10.40
C LEU A 175 -10.51 -2.23 10.27
N ASP A 176 -10.15 -2.81 9.13
CA ASP A 176 -10.22 -4.25 8.89
C ASP A 176 -8.96 -4.90 9.47
N MET A 177 -9.09 -5.51 10.65
CA MET A 177 -7.92 -5.95 11.43
C MET A 177 -7.35 -7.30 11.00
N ASN A 178 -8.05 -8.03 10.11
CA ASN A 178 -7.60 -9.27 9.52
C ASN A 178 -8.00 -9.32 8.04
N SER A 179 -7.41 -8.41 7.27
CA SER A 179 -7.91 -8.12 5.92
C SER A 179 -7.70 -9.23 4.89
N HIS A 180 -6.90 -10.26 5.17
CA HIS A 180 -6.56 -11.33 4.22
C HIS A 180 -6.24 -10.78 2.82
N PHE A 181 -7.14 -10.93 1.84
CA PHE A 181 -6.96 -10.44 0.47
C PHE A 181 -7.47 -9.01 0.23
N GLY A 182 -8.05 -8.35 1.24
CA GLY A 182 -8.81 -7.11 1.14
C GLY A 182 -10.26 -7.33 0.71
N GLY A 183 -10.82 -8.53 0.94
CA GLY A 183 -12.15 -8.94 0.49
C GLY A 183 -13.27 -8.08 1.08
N PHE A 184 -13.18 -7.71 2.36
CA PHE A 184 -14.16 -6.84 3.00
C PHE A 184 -14.21 -5.44 2.38
N ASN A 185 -13.05 -4.81 2.16
CA ASN A 185 -12.95 -3.51 1.50
C ASN A 185 -13.54 -3.55 0.08
N SER A 186 -13.21 -4.60 -0.69
CA SER A 186 -13.80 -4.83 -2.00
C SER A 186 -15.32 -4.99 -1.95
N ALA A 187 -15.84 -5.77 -1.01
CA ALA A 187 -17.28 -5.94 -0.84
C ALA A 187 -17.98 -4.60 -0.51
N LEU A 188 -17.37 -3.74 0.31
CA LEU A 188 -17.87 -2.40 0.61
C LEU A 188 -17.89 -1.48 -0.62
N LEU A 189 -16.82 -1.52 -1.42
CA LEU A 189 -16.73 -0.80 -2.69
C LEU A 189 -17.86 -1.24 -3.65
N HIS A 190 -18.02 -2.54 -3.87
CA HIS A 190 -19.06 -3.11 -4.74
C HIS A 190 -20.48 -2.83 -4.23
N ALA A 191 -20.66 -2.73 -2.92
CA ALA A 191 -21.93 -2.36 -2.29
C ALA A 191 -22.19 -0.84 -2.27
N GLY A 192 -21.32 -0.03 -2.89
CA GLY A 192 -21.46 1.42 -2.98
C GLY A 192 -21.34 2.14 -1.64
N LYS A 193 -20.62 1.55 -0.67
CA LYS A 193 -20.43 2.15 0.66
C LYS A 193 -19.30 3.18 0.60
N SER A 194 -19.63 4.43 0.90
CA SER A 194 -18.65 5.52 0.96
C SER A 194 -17.92 5.54 2.30
N VAL A 195 -17.01 4.57 2.50
CA VAL A 195 -16.20 4.46 3.72
C VAL A 195 -14.71 4.37 3.39
N TRP A 196 -13.89 4.91 4.27
CA TRP A 196 -12.44 4.74 4.24
C TRP A 196 -12.07 3.48 5.02
N VAL A 197 -11.36 2.56 4.38
CA VAL A 197 -10.96 1.28 4.98
C VAL A 197 -9.44 1.23 5.09
N MET A 198 -8.94 1.08 6.31
CA MET A 198 -7.55 0.69 6.56
C MET A 198 -7.50 -0.84 6.70
N ASN A 199 -6.76 -1.49 5.81
CA ASN A 199 -6.61 -2.95 5.78
C ASN A 199 -5.36 -3.33 6.58
N VAL A 200 -5.52 -4.12 7.63
CA VAL A 200 -4.42 -4.61 8.45
C VAL A 200 -4.16 -6.07 8.11
N VAL A 201 -2.90 -6.39 7.81
CA VAL A 201 -2.43 -7.77 7.61
C VAL A 201 -1.65 -8.19 8.86
N PRO A 202 -2.11 -9.21 9.61
CA PRO A 202 -1.40 -9.73 10.77
C PRO A 202 0.00 -10.25 10.43
N LEU A 203 0.92 -10.21 11.40
CA LEU A 203 2.31 -10.67 11.21
C LEU A 203 2.48 -12.19 11.30
N ASP A 204 1.48 -12.89 11.85
CA ASP A 204 1.47 -14.33 12.12
C ASP A 204 0.95 -15.18 10.95
N GLY A 205 0.51 -14.55 9.86
CA GLY A 205 0.00 -15.19 8.65
C GLY A 205 0.82 -14.92 7.37
N PRO A 206 0.35 -15.41 6.22
CA PRO A 206 0.92 -15.06 4.93
C PRO A 206 0.83 -13.55 4.64
N ASN A 207 1.89 -12.98 4.07
CA ASN A 207 1.92 -11.55 3.76
C ASN A 207 1.15 -11.23 2.47
N TYR A 208 -0.13 -10.92 2.60
CA TYR A 208 -0.98 -10.45 1.50
C TYR A 208 -1.03 -8.92 1.36
N LEU A 209 -0.25 -8.16 2.14
CA LEU A 209 -0.24 -6.70 2.01
C LEU A 209 0.13 -6.24 0.59
N PRO A 210 1.13 -6.82 -0.10
CA PRO A 210 1.43 -6.43 -1.48
C PRO A 210 0.26 -6.70 -2.44
N LEU A 211 -0.55 -7.74 -2.20
CA LEU A 211 -1.77 -8.02 -2.97
C LEU A 211 -2.81 -6.91 -2.78
N ILE A 212 -3.07 -6.54 -1.52
CA ILE A 212 -4.00 -5.45 -1.17
C ILE A 212 -3.59 -4.13 -1.83
N LEU A 213 -2.29 -3.78 -1.76
CA LEU A 213 -1.74 -2.58 -2.38
C LEU A 213 -1.82 -2.65 -3.92
N ASP A 214 -1.57 -3.83 -4.51
CA ASP A 214 -1.65 -4.04 -5.96
C ASP A 214 -3.09 -3.88 -6.49
N ARG A 215 -4.08 -4.22 -5.66
CA ARG A 215 -5.52 -3.95 -5.90
C ARG A 215 -5.91 -2.48 -5.75
N GLY A 216 -5.00 -1.61 -5.27
CA GLY A 216 -5.24 -0.18 -5.08
C GLY A 216 -5.82 0.21 -3.73
N TYR A 217 -5.86 -0.71 -2.77
CA TYR A 217 -6.30 -0.43 -1.41
C TYR A 217 -5.14 0.05 -0.54
N VAL A 218 -5.46 0.76 0.54
CA VAL A 218 -4.49 1.16 1.56
C VAL A 218 -4.43 0.08 2.64
N GLY A 219 -3.22 -0.28 3.06
CA GLY A 219 -3.07 -1.22 4.15
C GLY A 219 -1.73 -1.12 4.86
N VAL A 220 -1.65 -1.80 6.00
CA VAL A 220 -0.47 -1.89 6.87
C VAL A 220 -0.31 -3.31 7.36
N MET A 221 0.93 -3.70 7.66
CA MET A 221 1.18 -4.91 8.45
C MET A 221 1.32 -4.52 9.91
N HIS A 222 0.58 -5.19 10.79
CA HIS A 222 0.62 -4.89 12.21
C HIS A 222 0.18 -6.09 13.05
N ASP A 223 0.93 -6.37 14.13
CA ASP A 223 0.49 -7.31 15.17
C ASP A 223 -0.42 -6.56 16.14
N TRP A 224 -1.71 -6.85 16.03
CA TRP A 224 -2.72 -6.24 16.88
C TRP A 224 -2.95 -7.02 18.19
N TYR A 225 -2.57 -8.31 18.26
CA TYR A 225 -2.71 -9.12 19.46
C TYR A 225 -1.83 -8.58 20.59
N PHE A 226 -0.57 -8.23 20.28
CA PHE A 226 0.34 -7.64 21.27
C PHE A 226 0.06 -6.18 21.62
N LYS A 227 -0.79 -5.48 20.84
CA LYS A 227 -1.00 -4.02 20.94
C LYS A 227 -2.45 -3.59 21.14
N LEU A 228 -3.35 -4.52 21.45
CA LEU A 228 -4.76 -4.22 21.75
C LEU A 228 -4.91 -3.11 22.81
N LEU A 229 -3.91 -2.92 23.69
CA LEU A 229 -3.90 -1.87 24.71
C LEU A 229 -3.46 -0.47 24.21
N SER A 230 -2.69 -0.36 23.12
CA SER A 230 -2.10 0.91 22.66
C SER A 230 -2.95 1.63 21.61
N LEU A 231 -3.61 0.89 20.72
CA LEU A 231 -4.47 1.47 19.67
C LEU A 231 -5.75 2.10 20.24
N ILE A 232 -6.21 1.65 21.41
CA ILE A 232 -7.38 2.19 22.10
C ILE A 232 -7.08 3.55 22.76
N LEU A 233 -5.82 3.88 23.05
CA LEU A 233 -5.46 5.07 23.86
C LEU A 233 -4.95 6.29 23.06
N GLU A 234 -4.49 6.14 21.80
CA GLU A 234 -3.89 7.26 21.04
C GLU A 234 -4.81 7.93 20.00
N PHE A 235 -6.01 7.41 19.74
CA PHE A 235 -6.98 8.03 18.80
C PHE A 235 -8.09 8.79 19.52
N HIS A 236 -7.72 9.72 20.39
CA HIS A 236 -8.65 10.72 20.90
C HIS A 236 -8.89 11.76 19.79
N ASP A 237 -10.07 11.67 19.14
CA ASP A 237 -10.94 12.79 18.72
C ASP A 237 -11.63 12.67 17.34
N SER A 238 -11.52 11.59 16.55
CA SER A 238 -12.33 11.50 15.30
C SER A 238 -12.63 10.12 14.71
N LEU A 239 -12.16 9.00 15.29
CA LEU A 239 -12.56 7.67 14.82
C LEU A 239 -13.66 7.10 15.71
N PHE A 240 -14.91 7.37 15.35
CA PHE A 240 -16.04 6.56 15.83
C PHE A 240 -16.13 5.32 14.94
N ALA A 241 -16.18 4.15 15.60
CA ALA A 241 -16.30 2.78 15.08
C ALA A 241 -15.00 2.04 14.68
N LEU A 242 -14.41 1.42 15.69
CA LEU A 242 -13.56 0.24 15.58
C LEU A 242 -14.47 -0.99 15.49
N PHE A 243 -14.64 -1.57 14.31
CA PHE A 243 -15.21 -2.92 14.19
C PHE A 243 -14.08 -3.87 13.84
N LEU A 244 -13.75 -4.75 14.78
CA LEU A 244 -12.91 -5.91 14.55
C LEU A 244 -13.71 -6.87 13.66
N PHE A 245 -13.56 -6.75 12.35
CA PHE A 245 -13.91 -7.84 11.44
C PHE A 245 -12.65 -8.68 11.27
N GLY A 246 -12.73 -9.94 11.70
CA GLY A 246 -11.65 -10.92 11.63
C GLY A 246 -12.13 -12.28 12.08
#